data_AF-A0A958KNK6-F1
#
_entry.id   AF-A0A958KNK6-F1
#
_cell.length_a   1.000
_cell.length_b   1.000
_cell.length_c   1.000
_cell.angle_alpha   90.00
_cell.angle_beta   90.00
_cell.angle_gamma   90.00
#
_symmetry.space_group_name_H-M   'P 1'
#
loop_
_entity.id
_entity.type
_entity.pdbx_description
1 polymer ?
#
loop_
_entity_poly.entity_id
_entity_poly.type
_entity_poly.pdbx_seq_one_letter_code
_entity_poly.pdbx_strand_id
1 'polypeptide(L)'
;VADQIRLALDVTIGEHEVDVVVDPQLVSKAAAGAERIRIRGSTCFSLLDVKQLVEHEALVHTLTLTNGRKQKHLRCLGDGSPRTTKTQEGLALFAELITNAMDVSRLRRISARVKAIDMALGGADFVEVFKYFIDIGQTPMESFYSAMRVFRGGDVRGYVAFTKDTVYLEGFLMVHSFFREAIEAGNYLYPHYLFAGRLTTEDVVLLEELFEDGTISMPQYEPQWVKNRSSLMAFLVYSSFLRELQPTSQSPVAA
;
A
#
# COMPACT_ATOMS: atom_id res chain seq x y z
N VAL A 1 11.29 9.93 14.05
CA VAL A 1 10.32 9.06 13.33
C VAL A 1 9.26 8.54 14.27
N ALA A 2 9.63 7.78 15.30
CA ALA A 2 8.68 7.25 16.29
C ALA A 2 7.74 8.33 16.85
N ASP A 3 8.27 9.50 17.24
CA ASP A 3 7.43 10.59 17.77
C ASP A 3 6.46 11.19 16.75
N GLN A 4 6.83 11.27 15.47
CA GLN A 4 5.92 11.75 14.42
C GLN A 4 4.80 10.73 14.14
N ILE A 5 5.13 9.43 14.20
CA ILE A 5 4.13 8.37 14.08
C ILE A 5 3.19 8.38 15.28
N ARG A 6 3.71 8.54 16.51
CA ARG A 6 2.89 8.72 17.72
C ARG A 6 1.95 9.90 17.56
N LEU A 7 2.48 11.08 17.22
CA LEU A 7 1.66 12.28 17.03
C LEU A 7 0.55 12.08 15.99
N ALA A 8 0.84 11.44 14.85
CA ALA A 8 -0.16 11.15 13.84
C ALA A 8 -1.24 10.18 14.32
N LEU A 9 -0.86 9.15 15.08
CA LEU A 9 -1.79 8.23 15.72
C LEU A 9 -2.63 8.94 16.78
N ASP A 10 -2.02 9.70 17.69
CA ASP A 10 -2.72 10.41 18.77
C ASP A 10 -3.79 11.36 18.21
N VAL A 11 -3.49 12.05 17.11
CA VAL A 11 -4.44 12.92 16.40
C VAL A 11 -5.59 12.14 15.75
N THR A 12 -5.35 10.90 15.31
CA THR A 12 -6.32 10.15 14.49
C THR A 12 -7.17 9.16 15.30
N ILE A 13 -6.55 8.46 16.25
CA ILE A 13 -7.18 7.38 17.04
C ILE A 13 -7.24 7.67 18.55
N GLY A 14 -6.53 8.70 19.02
CA GLY A 14 -6.41 9.06 20.44
C GLY A 14 -5.14 8.50 21.10
N GLU A 15 -4.74 9.09 22.23
CA GLU A 15 -3.55 8.68 22.97
C GLU A 15 -3.65 7.22 23.45
N HIS A 16 -2.53 6.50 23.41
CA HIS A 16 -2.33 5.16 24.00
C HIS A 16 -3.13 3.99 23.40
N GLU A 17 -3.80 4.14 22.25
CA GLU A 17 -4.41 2.99 21.58
C GLU A 17 -3.37 2.06 20.91
N VAL A 18 -2.25 2.62 20.44
CA VAL A 18 -1.21 1.88 19.70
C VAL A 18 0.18 2.34 20.11
N ASP A 19 1.01 1.40 20.58
CA ASP A 19 2.36 1.68 21.03
C ASP A 19 3.36 1.80 19.86
N VAL A 20 4.18 2.84 19.86
CA VAL A 20 5.29 2.94 18.90
C VAL A 20 6.60 2.54 19.58
N VAL A 21 7.20 1.45 19.11
CA VAL A 21 8.39 0.83 19.71
C VAL A 21 9.57 0.89 18.74
N VAL A 22 10.75 1.29 19.24
CA VAL A 22 11.99 1.23 18.46
C VAL A 22 12.63 -0.14 18.65
N ASP A 23 12.78 -0.89 17.55
CA ASP A 23 13.33 -2.24 17.51
C ASP A 23 14.64 -2.23 16.68
N PRO A 24 15.82 -2.34 17.32
CA PRO A 24 17.10 -2.35 16.62
C PRO A 24 17.30 -3.56 15.69
N GLN A 25 16.59 -4.67 15.94
CA GLN A 25 16.75 -5.93 15.21
C GLN A 25 15.77 -6.06 14.03
N LEU A 26 14.88 -5.07 13.84
CA LEU A 26 13.90 -5.10 12.76
C LEU A 26 14.61 -5.06 11.39
N VAL A 27 14.30 -6.03 10.53
CA VAL A 27 14.86 -6.11 9.17
C VAL A 27 14.24 -5.03 8.26
N SER A 28 12.92 -4.85 8.34
CA SER A 28 12.19 -3.79 7.63
C SER A 28 12.37 -2.42 8.30
N LYS A 29 12.06 -1.33 7.59
CA LYS A 29 12.07 0.02 8.16
C LYS A 29 11.03 0.19 9.28
N ALA A 30 9.87 -0.42 9.08
CA ALA A 30 8.78 -0.47 10.05
C ALA A 30 7.98 -1.77 9.91
N ALA A 31 7.13 -2.05 10.88
CA ALA A 31 6.09 -3.07 10.81
C ALA A 31 4.90 -2.65 11.69
N ALA A 32 3.72 -2.44 11.07
CA ALA A 32 2.48 -2.19 11.79
C ALA A 32 1.82 -3.47 12.34
N GLY A 33 1.20 -3.33 13.50
CA GLY A 33 0.33 -4.29 14.13
C GLY A 33 -0.74 -3.57 14.94
N ALA A 34 -1.68 -4.34 15.49
CA ALA A 34 -2.85 -3.79 16.19
C ALA A 34 -2.59 -2.91 17.39
N GLU A 35 -1.62 -3.35 18.19
CA GLU A 35 -1.31 -2.73 19.46
C GLU A 35 0.04 -2.03 19.38
N ARG A 36 0.80 -2.25 18.29
CA ARG A 36 2.14 -1.69 18.17
C ARG A 36 2.61 -1.50 16.74
N ILE A 37 3.30 -0.38 16.51
CA ILE A 37 4.13 -0.14 15.34
C ILE A 37 5.60 -0.22 15.75
N ARG A 38 6.35 -1.13 15.14
CA ARG A 38 7.79 -1.25 15.37
C ARG A 38 8.56 -0.46 14.31
N ILE A 39 9.51 0.35 14.74
CA ILE A 39 10.38 1.17 13.88
C ILE A 39 11.82 0.72 14.06
N ARG A 40 12.55 0.55 12.96
CA ARG A 40 13.95 0.14 13.01
C ARG A 40 14.82 1.23 13.63
N GLY A 41 15.57 0.89 14.69
CA GLY A 41 16.41 1.86 15.40
C GLY A 41 17.70 2.25 14.68
N SER A 42 18.32 1.32 13.95
CA SER A 42 19.65 1.48 13.36
C SER A 42 19.63 1.97 11.91
N THR A 43 18.73 2.89 11.56
CA THR A 43 18.67 3.48 10.21
C THR A 43 18.37 4.97 10.26
N CYS A 44 18.96 5.73 9.34
CA CYS A 44 18.54 7.09 9.07
C CYS A 44 17.24 7.07 8.27
N PHE A 45 16.34 8.02 8.55
CA PHE A 45 15.11 8.22 7.80
C PHE A 45 15.11 9.64 7.24
N SER A 46 14.82 9.76 5.95
CA SER A 46 14.51 11.07 5.35
C SER A 46 13.14 11.57 5.83
N LEU A 47 12.87 12.86 5.69
CA LEU A 47 11.54 13.41 5.98
C LEU A 47 10.44 12.74 5.16
N LEU A 48 10.75 12.36 3.92
CA LEU A 48 9.82 11.64 3.06
C LEU A 48 9.57 10.22 3.58
N ASP A 49 10.60 9.50 4.04
CA ASP A 49 10.42 8.19 4.66
C ASP A 49 9.46 8.25 5.86
N VAL A 50 9.53 9.33 6.65
CA VAL A 50 8.63 9.46 7.80
C VAL A 50 7.18 9.66 7.37
N LYS A 51 6.93 10.55 6.40
CA LYS A 51 5.58 10.73 5.84
C LYS A 51 5.04 9.43 5.26
N GLN A 52 5.88 8.72 4.50
CA GLN A 52 5.53 7.44 3.90
C GLN A 52 5.11 6.42 4.97
N LEU A 53 5.89 6.30 6.06
CA LEU A 53 5.58 5.38 7.15
C LEU A 53 4.32 5.77 7.92
N VAL A 54 4.09 7.06 8.14
CA VAL A 54 2.85 7.54 8.77
C VAL A 54 1.65 7.11 7.93
N GLU A 55 1.63 7.42 6.65
CA GLU A 55 0.48 7.12 5.79
C GLU A 55 0.29 5.61 5.60
N HIS A 56 1.38 4.88 5.33
CA HIS A 56 1.33 3.45 5.01
C HIS A 56 1.04 2.58 6.23
N GLU A 57 1.85 2.70 7.27
CA GLU A 57 1.82 1.80 8.42
C GLU A 57 0.78 2.27 9.45
N ALA A 58 0.76 3.57 9.76
CA ALA A 58 -0.10 4.11 10.81
C ALA A 58 -1.52 4.41 10.32
N LEU A 59 -1.66 5.11 9.19
CA LEU A 59 -2.97 5.61 8.76
C LEU A 59 -3.73 4.67 7.81
N VAL A 60 -3.08 3.64 7.27
CA VAL A 60 -3.75 2.56 6.53
C VAL A 60 -3.74 1.27 7.34
N HIS A 61 -2.59 0.62 7.48
CA HIS A 61 -2.55 -0.74 8.05
C HIS A 61 -3.02 -0.85 9.49
N THR A 62 -2.74 0.16 10.31
CA THR A 62 -3.16 0.19 11.72
C THR A 62 -4.65 0.54 11.82
N LEU A 63 -5.14 1.54 11.10
CA LEU A 63 -6.56 1.93 11.16
C LEU A 63 -7.50 0.82 10.68
N THR A 64 -7.24 0.21 9.52
CA THR A 64 -8.08 -0.88 8.99
C THR A 64 -8.11 -2.06 9.97
N LEU A 65 -6.98 -2.35 10.60
CA LEU A 65 -6.88 -3.42 11.57
C LEU A 65 -7.63 -3.08 12.87
N THR A 66 -7.45 -1.88 13.41
CA THR A 66 -8.10 -1.42 14.64
C THR A 66 -9.62 -1.36 14.47
N ASN A 67 -10.11 -0.77 13.38
CA ASN A 67 -11.54 -0.75 13.06
C ASN A 67 -12.09 -2.17 12.93
N GLY A 68 -11.39 -3.04 12.20
CA GLY A 68 -11.80 -4.44 12.01
C GLY A 68 -11.94 -5.21 13.33
N ARG A 69 -11.01 -5.03 14.26
CA ARG A 69 -11.08 -5.65 15.61
C ARG A 69 -12.20 -5.08 16.48
N LYS A 70 -12.58 -3.82 16.25
CA LYS A 70 -13.66 -3.12 16.98
C LYS A 70 -15.05 -3.41 16.43
N GLN A 71 -15.17 -4.10 15.30
CA GLN A 71 -16.47 -4.53 14.77
C GLN A 71 -17.24 -5.36 15.80
N LYS A 72 -18.54 -5.09 15.94
CA LYS A 72 -19.39 -5.75 16.95
C LYS A 72 -19.60 -7.23 16.64
N HIS A 73 -19.90 -7.53 15.37
CA HIS A 73 -20.29 -8.87 14.92
C HIS A 73 -19.19 -9.57 14.12
N LEU A 74 -18.35 -8.84 13.37
CA LEU A 74 -17.36 -9.38 12.44
C LEU A 74 -15.92 -8.96 12.79
N ARG A 75 -15.46 -9.31 14.00
CA ARG A 75 -14.09 -8.98 14.45
C ARG A 75 -12.97 -9.57 13.60
N CYS A 76 -13.26 -10.63 12.84
CA CYS A 76 -12.33 -11.24 11.89
C CYS A 76 -11.92 -10.30 10.76
N LEU A 77 -12.66 -9.21 10.52
CA LEU A 77 -12.22 -8.14 9.64
C LEU A 77 -10.94 -7.44 10.15
N GLY A 78 -10.56 -7.64 11.42
CA GLY A 78 -9.27 -7.21 11.96
C GLY A 78 -8.10 -8.15 11.62
N ASP A 79 -8.34 -9.31 11.01
CA ASP A 79 -7.29 -10.30 10.77
C ASP A 79 -6.61 -10.12 9.41
N GLY A 80 -5.29 -10.35 9.39
CA GLY A 80 -4.53 -10.38 8.15
C GLY A 80 -4.84 -11.65 7.36
N SER A 81 -5.17 -11.51 6.08
CA SER A 81 -5.40 -12.64 5.17
C SER A 81 -4.64 -12.43 3.84
N PRO A 82 -4.13 -13.50 3.20
CA PRO A 82 -3.58 -13.40 1.86
C PRO A 82 -4.55 -12.74 0.87
N ARG A 83 -5.87 -12.96 1.04
CA ARG A 83 -6.90 -12.38 0.17
C ARG A 83 -6.93 -10.85 0.22
N THR A 84 -6.76 -10.28 1.41
CA THR A 84 -6.88 -8.83 1.62
C THR A 84 -5.56 -8.09 1.38
N THR A 85 -4.45 -8.82 1.25
CA THR A 85 -3.11 -8.25 1.10
C THR A 85 -3.01 -7.30 -0.09
N LYS A 86 -3.54 -7.69 -1.26
CA LYS A 86 -3.50 -6.84 -2.46
C LYS A 86 -4.19 -5.50 -2.25
N THR A 87 -5.40 -5.52 -1.69
CA THR A 87 -6.17 -4.29 -1.40
C THR A 87 -5.48 -3.44 -0.35
N GLN A 88 -4.94 -4.05 0.72
CA GLN A 88 -4.27 -3.30 1.79
C GLN A 88 -2.98 -2.61 1.32
N GLU A 89 -2.11 -3.33 0.59
CA GLU A 89 -0.88 -2.74 0.04
C GLU A 89 -1.18 -1.70 -1.05
N GLY A 90 -2.23 -1.94 -1.85
CA GLY A 90 -2.73 -0.99 -2.83
C GLY A 90 -3.26 0.29 -2.22
N LEU A 91 -4.06 0.18 -1.15
CA LEU A 91 -4.60 1.30 -0.38
C LEU A 91 -3.48 2.11 0.27
N ALA A 92 -2.46 1.43 0.79
CA ALA A 92 -1.29 2.08 1.37
C ALA A 92 -0.47 2.85 0.32
N LEU A 93 -0.27 2.29 -0.88
CA LEU A 93 0.38 3.02 -1.98
C LEU A 93 -0.46 4.18 -2.51
N PHE A 94 -1.79 4.03 -2.55
CA PHE A 94 -2.69 5.12 -2.89
C PHE A 94 -2.58 6.27 -1.87
N ALA A 95 -2.56 5.94 -0.58
CA ALA A 95 -2.33 6.89 0.50
C ALA A 95 -0.98 7.60 0.35
N GLU A 96 0.11 6.86 0.07
CA GLU A 96 1.43 7.45 -0.18
C GLU A 96 1.38 8.48 -1.33
N LEU A 97 0.65 8.19 -2.41
CA LEU A 97 0.54 9.07 -3.58
C LEU A 97 -0.29 10.33 -3.29
N ILE A 98 -1.53 10.17 -2.82
CA ILE A 98 -2.47 11.30 -2.66
C ILE A 98 -2.02 12.31 -1.61
N THR A 99 -1.17 11.88 -0.67
CA THR A 99 -0.63 12.73 0.41
C THR A 99 0.77 13.30 0.11
N ASN A 100 1.30 13.09 -1.09
CA ASN A 100 2.67 13.47 -1.47
C ASN A 100 3.75 12.85 -0.55
N ALA A 101 3.51 11.63 -0.09
CA ALA A 101 4.44 10.83 0.69
C ALA A 101 5.20 9.79 -0.16
N MET A 102 5.01 9.81 -1.49
CA MET A 102 5.75 9.01 -2.47
C MET A 102 6.62 9.89 -3.37
N ASP A 103 7.86 9.46 -3.64
CA ASP A 103 8.72 10.02 -4.68
C ASP A 103 8.91 9.07 -5.87
N VAL A 104 9.51 9.61 -6.94
CA VAL A 104 9.84 8.85 -8.16
C VAL A 104 10.78 7.68 -7.82
N SER A 105 11.70 7.83 -6.87
CA SER A 105 12.61 6.77 -6.45
C SER A 105 11.86 5.59 -5.82
N ARG A 106 10.85 5.86 -4.99
CA ARG A 106 9.95 4.85 -4.40
C ARG A 106 9.18 4.11 -5.48
N LEU A 107 8.59 4.83 -6.43
CA LEU A 107 7.88 4.20 -7.55
C LEU A 107 8.81 3.34 -8.40
N ARG A 108 10.00 3.85 -8.76
CA ARG A 108 11.04 3.10 -9.50
C ARG A 108 11.46 1.83 -8.76
N ARG A 109 11.63 1.86 -7.44
CA ARG A 109 11.96 0.67 -6.63
C ARG A 109 10.84 -0.37 -6.64
N ILE A 110 9.57 0.05 -6.65
CA ILE A 110 8.44 -0.90 -6.74
C ILE A 110 8.42 -1.53 -8.14
N SER A 111 8.46 -0.72 -9.19
CA SER A 111 8.44 -1.20 -10.57
C SER A 111 9.64 -2.10 -10.92
N ALA A 112 10.84 -1.75 -10.45
CA ALA A 112 12.03 -2.57 -10.66
C ALA A 112 11.91 -3.95 -10.02
N ARG A 113 11.24 -4.07 -8.86
CA ARG A 113 11.02 -5.36 -8.21
C ARG A 113 10.02 -6.22 -8.97
N VAL A 114 8.99 -5.63 -9.57
CA VAL A 114 8.08 -6.36 -10.48
C VAL A 114 8.85 -6.88 -11.70
N LYS A 115 9.70 -6.06 -12.31
CA LYS A 115 10.54 -6.50 -13.44
C LYS A 115 11.53 -7.60 -13.04
N ALA A 116 12.15 -7.50 -11.86
CA ALA A 116 13.05 -8.52 -11.35
C ALA A 116 12.35 -9.86 -11.10
N ILE A 117 11.09 -9.84 -10.64
CA ILE A 117 10.26 -11.05 -10.51
C ILE A 117 9.99 -11.66 -11.89
N ASP A 118 9.62 -10.85 -12.88
CA ASP A 118 9.42 -11.31 -14.26
C ASP A 118 10.69 -11.94 -14.84
N MET A 119 11.86 -11.32 -14.64
CA MET A 119 13.15 -11.89 -15.03
C MET A 119 13.40 -13.25 -14.36
N ALA A 120 13.18 -13.35 -13.04
CA ALA A 120 13.40 -14.58 -12.29
C ALA A 120 12.47 -15.71 -12.76
N LEU A 121 11.19 -15.41 -13.00
CA LEU A 121 10.23 -16.36 -13.57
C LEU A 121 10.59 -16.75 -15.01
N GLY A 122 11.21 -15.84 -15.77
CA GLY A 122 11.78 -16.08 -17.09
C GLY A 122 13.08 -16.90 -17.10
N GLY A 123 13.60 -17.29 -15.94
CA GLY A 123 14.77 -18.15 -15.80
C GLY A 123 16.06 -17.44 -15.37
N ALA A 124 16.02 -16.12 -15.11
CA ALA A 124 17.19 -15.41 -14.60
C ALA A 124 17.56 -15.89 -13.18
N ASP A 125 18.84 -16.10 -12.94
CA ASP A 125 19.36 -16.52 -11.64
C ASP A 125 19.52 -15.35 -10.65
N PHE A 126 19.89 -15.66 -9.41
CA PHE A 126 20.12 -14.66 -8.36
C PHE A 126 21.15 -13.61 -8.75
N VAL A 127 22.23 -14.00 -9.42
CA VAL A 127 23.33 -13.11 -9.79
C VAL A 127 22.89 -12.17 -10.91
N GLU A 128 22.12 -12.66 -11.88
CA GLU A 128 21.55 -11.85 -12.95
C GLU A 128 20.56 -10.81 -12.41
N VAL A 129 19.65 -11.21 -11.51
CA VAL A 129 18.73 -10.27 -10.83
C VAL A 129 19.48 -9.27 -9.95
N PHE A 130 20.53 -9.70 -9.25
CA PHE A 130 21.41 -8.81 -8.48
C PHE A 130 22.08 -7.76 -9.37
N LYS A 131 22.66 -8.19 -10.51
CA LYS A 131 23.29 -7.29 -11.48
C LYS A 131 22.29 -6.29 -12.06
N TYR A 132 21.07 -6.73 -12.36
CA TYR A 132 20.01 -5.82 -12.79
C TYR A 132 19.77 -4.68 -11.79
N PHE A 133 19.76 -4.96 -10.47
CA PHE A 133 19.60 -3.90 -9.47
C PHE A 133 20.81 -2.94 -9.39
N ILE A 134 22.03 -3.45 -9.59
CA ILE A 134 23.24 -2.62 -9.73
C ILE A 134 23.12 -1.70 -10.95
N ASP A 135 22.71 -2.24 -12.09
CA ASP A 135 22.66 -1.52 -13.37
C ASP A 135 21.66 -0.36 -13.34
N ILE A 136 20.58 -0.48 -12.55
CA ILE A 136 19.62 0.61 -12.34
C ILE A 136 20.02 1.60 -11.23
N GLY A 137 21.21 1.43 -10.65
CA GLY A 137 21.83 2.38 -9.73
C GLY A 137 21.64 2.11 -8.23
N GLN A 138 21.24 0.90 -7.82
CA GLN A 138 21.24 0.55 -6.40
C GLN A 138 22.66 0.24 -5.90
N THR A 139 22.92 0.45 -4.60
CA THR A 139 24.18 0.01 -3.99
C THR A 139 24.27 -1.52 -3.96
N PRO A 140 25.47 -2.12 -3.82
CA PRO A 140 25.60 -3.57 -3.69
C PRO A 140 24.78 -4.17 -2.56
N MET A 141 24.72 -3.49 -1.43
CA MET A 141 23.94 -3.95 -0.28
C MET A 141 22.44 -3.92 -0.57
N GLU A 142 21.93 -2.83 -1.14
CA GLU A 142 20.51 -2.73 -1.54
C GLU A 142 20.14 -3.74 -2.61
N SER A 143 21.01 -3.93 -3.61
CA SER A 143 20.82 -4.89 -4.71
C SER A 143 20.73 -6.32 -4.19
N PHE A 144 21.59 -6.68 -3.22
CA PHE A 144 21.53 -7.98 -2.56
C PHE A 144 20.20 -8.18 -1.84
N TYR A 145 19.75 -7.20 -1.04
CA TYR A 145 18.47 -7.30 -0.35
C TYR A 145 17.29 -7.35 -1.32
N SER A 146 17.33 -6.59 -2.42
CA SER A 146 16.30 -6.62 -3.47
C SER A 146 16.24 -7.98 -4.17
N ALA A 147 17.37 -8.56 -4.55
CA ALA A 147 17.44 -9.90 -5.14
C ALA A 147 17.00 -10.98 -4.13
N MET A 148 17.46 -10.91 -2.88
CA MET A 148 17.05 -11.84 -1.82
C MET A 148 15.54 -11.81 -1.57
N ARG A 149 14.88 -10.65 -1.70
CA ARG A 149 13.40 -10.60 -1.65
C ARG A 149 12.75 -11.37 -2.80
N VAL A 150 13.26 -11.25 -4.03
CA VAL A 150 12.73 -11.94 -5.21
C VAL A 150 12.85 -13.46 -5.06
N PHE A 151 13.94 -13.97 -4.48
CA PHE A 151 14.19 -15.40 -4.31
C PHE A 151 13.79 -15.96 -2.94
N ARG A 152 13.13 -15.17 -2.08
CA ARG A 152 12.80 -15.60 -0.71
C ARG A 152 11.85 -16.81 -0.73
N GLY A 153 12.37 -17.99 -0.40
CA GLY A 153 11.60 -19.24 -0.46
C GLY A 153 11.39 -19.77 -1.88
N GLY A 154 12.11 -19.24 -2.87
CA GLY A 154 12.16 -19.74 -4.25
C GLY A 154 13.49 -20.46 -4.57
N ASP A 155 13.79 -20.64 -5.86
CA ASP A 155 15.05 -21.25 -6.33
C ASP A 155 15.97 -20.17 -6.92
N VAL A 156 17.16 -20.03 -6.34
CA VAL A 156 18.16 -19.02 -6.75
C VAL A 156 18.70 -19.24 -8.18
N ARG A 157 18.37 -20.36 -8.82
CA ARG A 157 18.72 -20.68 -10.21
C ARG A 157 17.65 -20.24 -11.23
N GLY A 158 16.61 -19.54 -10.78
CA GLY A 158 15.53 -19.05 -11.64
C GLY A 158 14.28 -19.93 -11.65
N TYR A 159 13.30 -19.54 -12.47
CA TYR A 159 11.96 -20.14 -12.66
C TYR A 159 11.02 -20.15 -11.44
N VAL A 160 11.53 -20.05 -10.22
CA VAL A 160 10.73 -20.01 -8.98
C VAL A 160 11.07 -18.75 -8.20
N ALA A 161 10.14 -17.79 -8.22
CA ALA A 161 10.28 -16.50 -7.54
C ALA A 161 9.18 -16.28 -6.49
N PHE A 162 9.51 -15.49 -5.46
CA PHE A 162 8.55 -15.00 -4.49
C PHE A 162 7.85 -13.76 -5.04
N THR A 163 6.65 -13.98 -5.59
CA THR A 163 5.90 -12.96 -6.35
C THR A 163 5.21 -11.92 -5.48
N LYS A 164 5.44 -11.88 -4.16
CA LYS A 164 4.73 -10.97 -3.25
C LYS A 164 4.81 -9.50 -3.69
N ASP A 165 5.94 -9.05 -4.23
CA ASP A 165 6.09 -7.63 -4.59
C ASP A 165 5.23 -7.21 -5.82
N THR A 166 4.59 -8.14 -6.55
CA THR A 166 3.64 -7.79 -7.63
C THR A 166 2.33 -7.19 -7.12
N VAL A 167 1.89 -7.59 -5.91
CA VAL A 167 0.59 -7.18 -5.35
C VAL A 167 0.51 -5.68 -5.06
N TYR A 168 1.66 -5.01 -4.93
CA TYR A 168 1.77 -3.59 -4.66
C TYR A 168 1.24 -2.75 -5.82
N LEU A 169 1.84 -2.89 -7.01
CA LEU A 169 1.46 -2.10 -8.17
C LEU A 169 0.08 -2.50 -8.70
N GLU A 170 -0.21 -3.81 -8.72
CA GLU A 170 -1.51 -4.32 -9.10
C GLU A 170 -2.61 -3.82 -8.14
N GLY A 171 -2.36 -3.93 -6.83
CA GLY A 171 -3.29 -3.43 -5.80
C GLY A 171 -3.50 -1.92 -5.88
N PHE A 172 -2.45 -1.14 -6.14
CA PHE A 172 -2.56 0.31 -6.32
C PHE A 172 -3.49 0.66 -7.49
N LEU A 173 -3.31 0.02 -8.65
CA LEU A 173 -4.16 0.24 -9.83
C LEU A 173 -5.60 -0.20 -9.61
N MET A 174 -5.79 -1.31 -8.89
CA MET A 174 -7.10 -1.85 -8.51
C MET A 174 -7.84 -0.89 -7.57
N VAL A 175 -7.21 -0.43 -6.47
CA VAL A 175 -7.83 0.51 -5.53
C VAL A 175 -8.12 1.85 -6.19
N HIS A 176 -7.21 2.38 -7.01
CA HIS A 176 -7.46 3.59 -7.76
C HIS A 176 -8.66 3.45 -8.70
N SER A 177 -8.76 2.35 -9.44
CA SER A 177 -9.87 2.11 -10.37
C SER A 177 -11.20 1.96 -9.62
N PHE A 178 -11.18 1.22 -8.51
CA PHE A 178 -12.33 1.05 -7.63
C PHE A 178 -12.85 2.38 -7.09
N PHE A 179 -11.98 3.25 -6.57
CA PHE A 179 -12.40 4.57 -6.09
C PHE A 179 -12.97 5.46 -7.18
N ARG A 180 -12.35 5.45 -8.37
CA ARG A 180 -12.87 6.18 -9.52
C ARG A 180 -14.28 5.70 -9.88
N GLU A 181 -14.43 4.39 -10.10
CA GLU A 181 -15.69 3.78 -10.52
C GLU A 181 -16.80 3.98 -9.48
N ALA A 182 -16.46 3.85 -8.19
CA ALA A 182 -17.39 4.14 -7.10
C ALA A 182 -17.88 5.59 -7.13
N ILE A 183 -16.99 6.56 -7.34
CA ILE A 183 -17.36 7.98 -7.40
C ILE A 183 -18.19 8.29 -8.66
N GLU A 184 -17.83 7.73 -9.81
CA GLU A 184 -18.58 7.88 -11.06
C GLU A 184 -19.99 7.29 -10.95
N ALA A 185 -20.16 6.18 -10.22
CA ALA A 185 -21.45 5.57 -9.94
C ALA A 185 -22.24 6.25 -8.81
N GLY A 186 -21.67 7.23 -8.11
CA GLY A 186 -22.30 7.90 -6.96
C GLY A 186 -22.19 7.15 -5.63
N ASN A 187 -21.41 6.06 -5.57
CA ASN A 187 -21.16 5.24 -4.38
C ASN A 187 -20.05 5.83 -3.50
N TYR A 188 -20.27 7.06 -3.01
CA TYR A 188 -19.27 7.82 -2.26
C TYR A 188 -18.88 7.21 -0.90
N LEU A 189 -19.61 6.20 -0.42
CA LEU A 189 -19.33 5.50 0.83
C LEU A 189 -18.27 4.39 0.68
N TYR A 190 -18.03 3.89 -0.52
CA TYR A 190 -17.13 2.74 -0.74
C TYR A 190 -15.68 3.00 -0.29
N PRO A 191 -15.09 4.20 -0.51
CA PRO A 191 -13.78 4.50 0.06
C PRO A 191 -13.75 4.40 1.59
N HIS A 192 -14.84 4.77 2.25
CA HIS A 192 -14.96 4.68 3.71
C HIS A 192 -15.09 3.22 4.17
N TYR A 193 -15.90 2.41 3.46
CA TYR A 193 -16.09 1.00 3.78
C TYR A 193 -14.77 0.22 3.80
N LEU A 194 -13.80 0.53 2.93
CA LEU A 194 -12.46 -0.09 2.96
C LEU A 194 -11.69 0.14 4.28
N PHE A 195 -12.06 1.15 5.07
CA PHE A 195 -11.46 1.41 6.38
C PHE A 195 -12.18 0.71 7.53
N ALA A 196 -13.37 0.15 7.33
CA ALA A 196 -14.10 -0.55 8.40
C ALA A 196 -13.40 -1.81 8.91
N GLY A 197 -12.43 -2.32 8.14
CA GLY A 197 -11.68 -3.52 8.41
C GLY A 197 -10.66 -3.79 7.30
N ARG A 198 -10.01 -4.94 7.35
CA ARG A 198 -9.24 -5.49 6.24
C ARG A 198 -10.19 -6.16 5.25
N LEU A 199 -10.65 -5.36 4.30
CA LEU A 199 -11.58 -5.78 3.25
C LEU A 199 -10.89 -5.79 1.88
N THR A 200 -11.44 -6.58 0.97
CA THR A 200 -11.16 -6.46 -0.47
C THR A 200 -12.11 -5.44 -1.12
N THR A 201 -11.81 -5.01 -2.35
CA THR A 201 -12.71 -4.17 -3.14
C THR A 201 -14.03 -4.88 -3.44
N GLU A 202 -13.98 -6.20 -3.62
CA GLU A 202 -15.16 -7.04 -3.85
C GLU A 202 -16.00 -7.16 -2.58
N ASP A 203 -15.38 -7.25 -1.40
CA ASP A 203 -16.11 -7.31 -0.14
C ASP A 203 -16.93 -6.06 0.14
N VAL A 204 -16.41 -4.89 -0.26
CA VAL A 204 -17.13 -3.63 -0.08
C VAL A 204 -18.47 -3.66 -0.81
N VAL A 205 -18.49 -4.23 -2.02
CA VAL A 205 -19.71 -4.37 -2.82
C VAL A 205 -20.59 -5.50 -2.26
N LEU A 206 -20.00 -6.66 -1.96
CA LEU A 206 -20.74 -7.84 -1.50
C LEU A 206 -21.38 -7.67 -0.11
N LEU A 207 -20.79 -6.83 0.75
CA LEU A 207 -21.22 -6.63 2.13
C LEU A 207 -21.94 -5.28 2.33
N GLU A 208 -22.30 -4.58 1.26
CA GLU A 208 -22.96 -3.26 1.32
C GLU A 208 -24.23 -3.30 2.20
N GLU A 209 -25.10 -4.28 2.00
CA GLU A 209 -26.32 -4.44 2.81
C GLU A 209 -26.02 -4.61 4.31
N LEU A 210 -24.87 -5.21 4.67
CA LEU A 210 -24.45 -5.37 6.07
C LEU A 210 -23.93 -4.07 6.67
N PHE A 211 -23.46 -3.12 5.85
CA PHE A 211 -23.20 -1.76 6.31
C PHE A 211 -24.51 -0.98 6.52
N GLU A 212 -25.48 -1.17 5.63
CA GLU A 212 -26.78 -0.49 5.69
C GLU A 212 -27.62 -0.94 6.90
N ASP A 213 -27.62 -2.23 7.22
CA ASP A 213 -28.35 -2.79 8.36
C ASP A 213 -27.60 -2.66 9.71
N GLY A 214 -26.35 -2.18 9.66
CA GLY A 214 -25.49 -1.94 10.82
C GLY A 214 -24.79 -3.17 11.41
N THR A 215 -24.87 -4.32 10.74
CA THR A 215 -24.11 -5.54 11.09
C THR A 215 -22.60 -5.26 11.04
N ILE A 216 -22.15 -4.55 10.01
CA ILE A 216 -20.83 -3.95 9.91
C ILE A 216 -20.95 -2.47 10.24
N SER A 217 -20.22 -2.03 11.25
CA SER A 217 -20.16 -0.63 11.62
C SER A 217 -19.28 0.16 10.66
N MET A 218 -19.65 1.41 10.38
CA MET A 218 -18.78 2.39 9.72
C MET A 218 -17.41 2.45 10.42
N PRO A 219 -16.31 2.75 9.69
CA PRO A 219 -15.02 2.94 10.32
C PRO A 219 -15.08 4.04 11.37
N GLN A 220 -14.56 3.74 12.56
CA GLN A 220 -14.40 4.75 13.61
C GLN A 220 -13.24 5.70 13.28
N TYR A 221 -12.19 5.15 12.67
CA TYR A 221 -10.96 5.87 12.35
C TYR A 221 -10.67 5.83 10.86
N GLU A 222 -10.35 6.98 10.28
CA GLU A 222 -10.03 7.10 8.86
C GLU A 222 -9.00 8.20 8.65
N PRO A 223 -8.14 8.10 7.62
CA PRO A 223 -7.21 9.15 7.28
C PRO A 223 -7.94 10.37 6.70
N GLN A 224 -7.31 11.54 6.83
CA GLN A 224 -7.93 12.80 6.44
C GLN A 224 -8.27 12.88 4.94
N TRP A 225 -7.47 12.22 4.09
CA TRP A 225 -7.70 12.21 2.65
C TRP A 225 -8.95 11.39 2.24
N VAL A 226 -9.39 10.44 3.06
CA VAL A 226 -10.67 9.71 2.86
C VAL A 226 -11.84 10.56 3.34
N LYS A 227 -11.70 11.19 4.51
CA LYS A 227 -12.73 12.07 5.09
C LYS A 227 -13.01 13.27 4.17
N ASN A 228 -11.99 13.80 3.50
CA ASN A 228 -12.12 14.91 2.56
C ASN A 228 -12.53 14.43 1.15
N ARG A 229 -13.81 14.11 1.00
CA ARG A 229 -14.41 13.63 -0.26
C ARG A 229 -14.13 14.54 -1.44
N SER A 230 -14.24 15.86 -1.27
CA SER A 230 -14.03 16.82 -2.35
C SER A 230 -12.61 16.74 -2.91
N SER A 231 -11.60 16.62 -2.04
CA SER A 231 -10.21 16.46 -2.48
C SER A 231 -9.94 15.11 -3.12
N LEU A 232 -10.53 14.02 -2.59
CA LEU A 232 -10.43 12.69 -3.19
C LEU A 232 -11.04 12.66 -4.59
N MET A 233 -12.24 13.23 -4.75
CA MET A 233 -12.92 13.37 -6.04
C MET A 233 -12.08 14.19 -7.02
N ALA A 234 -11.56 15.34 -6.60
CA ALA A 234 -10.72 16.18 -7.46
C ALA A 234 -9.47 15.44 -7.96
N PHE A 235 -8.82 14.67 -7.08
CA PHE A 235 -7.65 13.86 -7.44
C PHE A 235 -8.00 12.78 -8.48
N LEU A 236 -9.12 12.08 -8.31
CA LEU A 236 -9.55 10.99 -9.20
C LEU A 236 -10.08 11.50 -10.54
N VAL A 237 -10.80 12.62 -10.55
CA VAL A 237 -11.26 13.26 -11.80
C VAL A 237 -10.07 13.77 -12.61
N TYR A 238 -9.08 14.38 -11.96
CA TYR A 238 -7.85 14.80 -12.63
C TYR A 238 -7.12 13.63 -13.31
N SER A 239 -7.03 12.48 -12.62
CA SER A 239 -6.38 11.30 -13.19
C SER A 239 -7.18 10.66 -14.35
N SER A 240 -8.51 10.71 -14.32
CA SER A 240 -9.38 10.32 -15.44
C SER A 240 -9.20 11.24 -16.66
N PHE A 241 -9.23 12.56 -16.45
CA PHE A 241 -9.11 13.54 -17.52
C PHE A 241 -7.78 13.43 -18.28
N LEU A 242 -6.67 13.17 -17.59
CA LEU A 242 -5.36 12.95 -18.23
C LEU A 242 -5.34 11.73 -19.17
N ARG A 243 -6.19 10.74 -18.95
CA ARG A 243 -6.30 9.56 -19.82
C ARG A 243 -7.06 9.89 -21.11
N GLU A 244 -8.14 10.67 -21.00
CA GLU A 244 -8.93 11.13 -22.15
C GLU A 244 -8.17 12.13 -23.03
N LEU A 245 -7.28 12.92 -22.42
CA LEU A 245 -6.42 13.85 -23.14
C LEU A 245 -5.22 13.23 -23.83
N GLN A 246 -4.91 11.94 -23.66
CA GLN A 246 -3.87 11.31 -24.47
C GLN A 246 -4.33 11.33 -25.93
N PRO A 247 -3.73 12.16 -26.81
CA PRO A 247 -4.03 12.07 -28.22
C PRO A 247 -3.61 10.67 -28.64
N THR A 248 -4.46 9.96 -29.38
CA THR A 248 -4.02 8.80 -30.15
C THR A 248 -2.78 9.24 -30.91
N SER A 249 -1.61 8.74 -30.50
CA SER A 249 -0.39 8.96 -31.25
C SER A 249 -0.56 8.22 -32.57
N GLN A 250 -1.08 8.92 -33.57
CA GLN A 250 -0.92 8.52 -34.95
C GLN A 250 0.58 8.47 -35.20
N SER A 251 1.10 7.26 -35.33
CA SER A 251 2.43 7.02 -35.86
C SER A 251 2.48 7.53 -37.30
N PRO A 252 3.41 8.41 -37.69
CA PRO A 252 3.84 8.45 -39.06
C PRO A 252 4.95 7.42 -39.22
N VAL A 253 4.57 6.17 -39.51
CA VAL A 253 5.41 5.32 -40.35
C VAL A 253 5.16 5.78 -41.78
N ALA A 254 6.05 6.61 -42.32
CA ALA A 254 6.41 6.67 -43.74
C ALA A 254 7.34 7.87 -44.02
N ALA A 255 8.63 7.60 -44.13
CA ALA A 255 9.47 7.94 -45.29
C ALA A 255 10.87 7.35 -45.07
#